data_AF-A0A7Y7P699-F1
#
_entry.id   AF-A0A7Y7P699-F1
#
_cell.length_a   1.000
_cell.length_b   1.000
_cell.length_c   1.000
_cell.angle_alpha   90.00
_cell.angle_beta   90.00
_cell.angle_gamma   90.00
#
_symmetry.space_group_name_H-M   'P 1'
#
loop_
_entity.id
_entity.type
_entity.pdbx_description
1 polymer ?
#
loop_
_entity_poly.entity_id
_entity_poly.type
_entity_poly.pdbx_seq_one_letter_code
_entity_poly.pdbx_strand_id
1 'polypeptide(L)'
;MKRIIFIILIAHILIYKLNAQVIDNCSDCSNQIVSNEQIKEKSTDELQLLINEIYARKGYNFKDLRFVEYFSNQNWYRPAKNNNEIKLNEIENQNVNIFKERIKYLDLQRKELINQIKNFKKYVLANDSIYLRKQFEFKTKDNYDKENKDLRSVLNKINLDDIHWYKNKGLYKVLIDNGFVIIEHSIRIHGNNIDLQLNQMSHSEIIEGFDAYTDYRSEIEYMLEWQFEFSNGRLKFINIIGAN
;
A
#
# COMPACT_ATOMS: atom_id res chain seq x y z
N MET A 1 10.63 -61.50 -33.36
CA MET A 1 10.40 -60.06 -33.13
C MET A 1 9.85 -59.89 -31.71
N LYS A 2 10.71 -59.52 -30.75
CA LYS A 2 10.35 -59.33 -29.33
C LYS A 2 9.82 -57.90 -29.16
N ARG A 3 8.56 -57.74 -28.74
CA ARG A 3 8.00 -56.45 -28.34
C ARG A 3 8.39 -56.18 -26.89
N ILE A 4 9.28 -55.20 -26.70
CA ILE A 4 9.64 -54.68 -25.38
C ILE A 4 8.53 -53.73 -24.94
N ILE A 5 7.84 -54.07 -23.85
CA ILE A 5 6.88 -53.21 -23.17
C ILE A 5 7.68 -52.24 -22.30
N PHE A 6 7.69 -50.96 -22.67
CA PHE A 6 8.24 -49.89 -21.83
C PHE A 6 7.15 -49.46 -20.83
N ILE A 7 7.22 -49.98 -19.60
CA ILE A 7 6.45 -49.42 -18.48
C ILE A 7 7.21 -48.17 -18.03
N ILE A 8 6.82 -47.02 -18.58
CA ILE A 8 7.23 -45.72 -18.02
C ILE A 8 6.41 -45.53 -16.76
N LEU A 9 7.03 -45.83 -15.62
CA LEU A 9 6.52 -45.48 -14.30
C LEU A 9 6.51 -43.95 -14.23
N ILE A 10 5.36 -43.35 -14.54
CA ILE A 10 5.14 -41.92 -14.36
C ILE A 10 5.14 -41.66 -12.85
N ALA A 11 6.32 -41.38 -12.31
CA ALA A 11 6.47 -40.70 -11.04
C ALA A 11 6.01 -39.25 -11.26
N HIS A 12 4.69 -39.04 -11.30
CA HIS A 12 4.11 -37.75 -10.96
C HIS A 12 4.39 -37.54 -9.47
N ILE A 13 5.58 -37.02 -9.18
CA ILE A 13 5.80 -36.22 -8.01
C ILE A 13 4.85 -35.04 -8.17
N LEU A 14 3.65 -35.22 -7.63
CA LEU A 14 2.73 -34.15 -7.31
C LEU A 14 3.43 -33.27 -6.29
N ILE A 15 4.25 -32.34 -6.79
CA ILE A 15 4.55 -31.11 -6.07
C ILE A 15 3.24 -30.33 -6.07
N TYR A 16 2.31 -30.72 -5.20
CA TYR A 16 1.27 -29.81 -4.76
C TYR A 16 2.03 -28.64 -4.15
N LYS A 17 2.20 -27.55 -4.91
CA LYS A 17 2.43 -26.25 -4.29
C LYS A 17 1.23 -26.07 -3.37
N LEU A 18 1.44 -26.31 -2.08
CA LEU A 18 0.57 -25.82 -1.02
C LEU A 18 0.68 -24.29 -1.09
N ASN A 19 0.02 -23.69 -2.07
CA ASN A 19 -0.32 -22.29 -2.00
C ASN A 19 -1.36 -22.24 -0.89
N ALA A 20 -0.91 -21.95 0.33
CA ALA A 20 -1.81 -21.69 1.43
C ALA A 20 -2.78 -20.60 0.95
N GLN A 21 -4.07 -20.93 0.89
CA GLN A 21 -5.09 -20.00 0.43
C GLN A 21 -5.08 -18.80 1.37
N VAL A 22 -5.06 -17.59 0.79
CA VAL A 22 -5.15 -16.35 1.56
C VAL A 22 -6.40 -16.42 2.43
N ILE A 23 -6.22 -16.18 3.73
CA ILE A 23 -7.33 -16.27 4.68
C ILE A 23 -8.32 -15.14 4.44
N ASP A 24 -9.60 -15.41 4.27
CA ASP A 24 -10.60 -14.36 4.03
C ASP A 24 -11.37 -13.97 5.29
N ASN A 25 -11.60 -14.93 6.18
CA ASN A 25 -12.31 -14.75 7.44
C ASN A 25 -11.80 -15.78 8.46
N CYS A 26 -12.34 -15.77 9.67
CA CYS A 26 -11.89 -16.61 10.77
C CYS A 26 -12.88 -17.73 11.17
N SER A 27 -13.63 -18.29 10.22
CA SER A 27 -14.52 -19.45 10.46
C SER A 27 -13.82 -20.64 11.11
N ASP A 28 -12.57 -20.91 10.70
CA ASP A 28 -11.80 -22.07 11.14
C ASP A 28 -10.68 -21.71 12.14
N CYS A 29 -10.57 -20.44 12.53
CA CYS A 29 -9.55 -19.94 13.46
C CYS A 29 -9.65 -20.54 14.88
N SER A 30 -10.74 -21.26 15.20
CA SER A 30 -10.88 -22.01 16.45
C SER A 30 -10.25 -23.39 16.42
N ASN A 31 -9.99 -23.94 15.22
CA ASN A 31 -9.57 -25.32 15.01
C ASN A 31 -8.25 -25.43 14.24
N GLN A 32 -7.81 -24.35 13.58
CA GLN A 32 -6.61 -24.33 12.74
C GLN A 32 -5.74 -23.12 13.03
N ILE A 33 -4.43 -23.36 13.08
CA ILE A 33 -3.42 -22.29 13.19
C ILE A 33 -3.20 -21.69 11.80
N VAL A 34 -3.26 -20.36 11.71
CA VAL A 34 -3.05 -19.60 10.49
C VAL A 34 -1.56 -19.45 10.21
N SER A 35 -1.12 -19.74 8.99
CA SER A 35 0.28 -19.57 8.60
C SER A 35 0.59 -18.13 8.15
N ASN A 36 1.88 -17.77 8.18
CA ASN A 36 2.35 -16.47 7.69
C ASN A 36 2.03 -16.26 6.19
N GLU A 37 2.07 -17.33 5.40
CA GLU A 37 1.75 -17.32 3.97
C GLU A 37 0.29 -16.95 3.70
N GLN A 38 -0.64 -17.38 4.55
CA GLN A 38 -2.06 -17.06 4.41
C GLN A 38 -2.35 -15.56 4.63
N ILE A 39 -1.49 -14.89 5.42
CA ILE A 39 -1.66 -13.48 5.79
C ILE A 39 -0.65 -12.55 5.15
N LYS A 40 0.24 -13.05 4.29
CA LYS A 40 1.34 -12.26 3.74
C LYS A 40 0.87 -11.00 2.98
N GLU A 41 -0.26 -11.09 2.27
CA GLU A 41 -0.81 -9.98 1.47
C GLU A 41 -1.81 -9.10 2.25
N LYS A 42 -2.14 -9.47 3.51
CA LYS A 42 -3.13 -8.73 4.30
C LYS A 42 -2.55 -7.43 4.82
N SER A 43 -3.36 -6.38 4.73
CA SER A 43 -3.08 -5.09 5.37
C SER A 43 -3.28 -5.15 6.89
N THR A 44 -2.77 -4.14 7.60
CA THR A 44 -2.99 -3.98 9.05
C THR A 44 -4.47 -3.97 9.41
N ASP A 45 -5.30 -3.34 8.58
CA ASP A 45 -6.75 -3.19 8.82
C ASP A 45 -7.47 -4.54 8.66
N GLU A 46 -7.07 -5.33 7.66
CA GLU A 46 -7.64 -6.66 7.43
C GLU A 46 -7.21 -7.65 8.51
N LEU A 47 -5.96 -7.58 8.97
CA LEU A 47 -5.49 -8.37 10.12
C LEU A 47 -6.24 -8.01 11.40
N GLN A 48 -6.47 -6.71 11.63
CA GLN A 48 -7.26 -6.26 12.78
C GLN A 48 -8.72 -6.73 12.68
N LEU A 49 -9.29 -6.77 11.47
CA LEU A 49 -10.62 -7.31 11.24
C LEU A 49 -10.68 -8.82 11.55
N LEU A 50 -9.66 -9.60 11.16
CA LEU A 50 -9.56 -11.03 11.51
C LEU A 50 -9.46 -11.25 13.02
N ILE A 51 -8.66 -10.44 13.72
CA ILE A 51 -8.61 -10.45 15.19
C ILE A 51 -10.01 -10.19 15.77
N ASN A 52 -10.68 -9.13 15.29
CA ASN A 52 -12.01 -8.78 15.76
C ASN A 52 -13.02 -9.89 15.45
N GLU A 53 -12.90 -10.56 14.32
CA GLU A 53 -13.78 -11.68 13.97
C GLU A 53 -13.61 -12.88 14.93
N ILE A 54 -12.38 -13.21 15.35
CA ILE A 54 -12.14 -14.22 16.39
C ILE A 54 -12.92 -13.84 17.66
N TYR A 55 -12.82 -12.59 18.11
CA TYR A 55 -13.58 -12.13 19.27
C TYR A 55 -15.09 -12.11 19.02
N ALA A 56 -15.55 -11.71 17.84
CA ALA A 56 -16.95 -11.68 17.46
C ALA A 56 -17.58 -13.08 17.51
N ARG A 57 -16.86 -14.11 17.04
CA ARG A 57 -17.29 -15.52 17.08
C ARG A 57 -17.44 -16.05 18.51
N LYS A 58 -16.78 -15.41 19.47
CA LYS A 58 -16.92 -15.68 20.90
C LYS A 58 -17.94 -14.79 21.60
N GLY A 59 -18.67 -13.99 20.84
CA GLY A 59 -19.74 -13.12 21.34
C GLY A 59 -19.26 -11.76 21.82
N TYR A 60 -18.10 -11.26 21.37
CA TYR A 60 -17.64 -9.92 21.77
C TYR A 60 -18.62 -8.84 21.35
N ASN A 61 -19.10 -8.07 22.34
CA ASN A 61 -20.02 -6.97 22.18
C ASN A 61 -19.22 -5.68 21.89
N PHE A 62 -19.14 -5.30 20.61
CA PHE A 62 -18.43 -4.12 20.14
C PHE A 62 -19.13 -2.82 20.56
N LYS A 63 -18.33 -1.77 20.77
CA LYS A 63 -18.80 -0.40 21.04
C LYS A 63 -18.51 0.58 19.92
N ASP A 64 -17.47 0.33 19.12
CA ASP A 64 -17.22 1.07 17.89
C ASP A 64 -18.34 0.75 16.88
N LEU A 65 -19.06 1.79 16.46
CA LEU A 65 -20.22 1.69 15.56
C LEU A 65 -19.89 0.95 14.26
N ARG A 66 -18.67 1.10 13.74
CA ARG A 66 -18.25 0.43 12.50
C ARG A 66 -18.25 -1.08 12.66
N PHE A 67 -17.76 -1.58 13.79
CA PHE A 67 -17.74 -3.02 14.07
C PHE A 67 -19.12 -3.54 14.48
N VAL A 68 -19.92 -2.73 15.19
CA VAL A 68 -21.32 -3.07 15.45
C VAL A 68 -22.07 -3.30 14.14
N GLU A 69 -22.05 -2.33 13.23
CA GLU A 69 -22.72 -2.44 11.93
C GLU A 69 -22.20 -3.61 11.10
N TYR A 70 -20.88 -3.77 11.01
CA TYR A 70 -20.26 -4.86 10.26
C TYR A 70 -20.65 -6.24 10.78
N PHE A 71 -20.54 -6.48 12.10
CA PHE A 71 -20.78 -7.79 12.69
C PHE A 71 -22.27 -8.09 12.90
N SER A 72 -23.13 -7.10 13.13
CA SER A 72 -24.58 -7.30 13.22
C SER A 72 -25.20 -7.83 11.93
N ASN A 73 -24.57 -7.55 10.78
CA ASN A 73 -24.97 -8.12 9.49
C ASN A 73 -24.51 -9.58 9.29
N GLN A 74 -23.71 -10.13 10.20
CA GLN A 74 -23.27 -11.53 10.15
C GLN A 74 -24.28 -12.43 10.85
N ASN A 75 -24.85 -13.39 10.13
CA ASN A 75 -25.90 -14.28 10.65
C ASN A 75 -25.47 -15.09 11.89
N TRP A 76 -24.19 -15.42 12.00
CA TRP A 76 -23.57 -16.17 13.09
C TRP A 76 -23.22 -15.32 14.32
N TYR A 77 -23.21 -13.99 14.21
CA TYR A 77 -22.81 -13.13 15.30
C TYR A 77 -23.91 -13.00 16.37
N ARG A 78 -23.55 -13.27 17.62
CA ARG A 78 -24.43 -13.20 18.78
C ARG A 78 -23.69 -12.51 19.93
N PRO A 79 -23.85 -11.18 20.12
CA PRO A 79 -23.14 -10.48 21.18
C PRO A 79 -23.58 -10.96 22.56
N ALA A 80 -22.60 -11.24 23.42
CA ALA A 80 -22.82 -11.53 24.82
C ALA A 80 -23.21 -10.25 25.60
N LYS A 81 -23.83 -10.44 26.77
CA LYS A 81 -24.16 -9.33 27.67
C LYS A 81 -22.90 -8.73 28.30
N ASN A 82 -21.88 -9.55 28.53
CA ASN A 82 -20.68 -9.20 29.26
C ASN A 82 -19.43 -9.72 28.54
N ASN A 83 -18.54 -8.80 28.16
CA ASN A 83 -17.30 -9.17 27.47
C ASN A 83 -16.29 -9.89 28.38
N ASN A 84 -16.43 -9.79 29.71
CA ASN A 84 -15.51 -10.45 30.65
C ASN A 84 -15.63 -11.98 30.66
N GLU A 85 -16.71 -12.52 30.10
CA GLU A 85 -16.95 -13.97 30.00
C GLU A 85 -16.29 -14.58 28.76
N ILE A 86 -15.74 -13.74 27.88
CA ILE A 86 -15.17 -14.17 26.60
C ILE A 86 -13.79 -14.77 26.83
N LYS A 87 -13.64 -16.04 26.48
CA LYS A 87 -12.38 -16.78 26.57
C LYS A 87 -12.04 -17.37 25.22
N LEU A 88 -10.89 -16.96 24.69
CA LEU A 88 -10.30 -17.59 23.52
C LEU A 88 -9.68 -18.94 23.90
N ASN A 89 -9.78 -19.92 23.02
CA ASN A 89 -9.06 -21.18 23.17
C ASN A 89 -7.57 -21.00 22.80
N GLU A 90 -6.77 -22.06 22.95
CA GLU A 90 -5.34 -21.98 22.69
C GLU A 90 -5.02 -21.60 21.24
N ILE A 91 -5.72 -22.19 20.27
CA ILE A 91 -5.54 -21.95 18.83
C ILE A 91 -5.92 -20.50 18.47
N GLU A 92 -7.04 -19.99 19.00
CA GLU A 92 -7.51 -18.61 18.81
C GLU A 92 -6.48 -17.60 19.36
N ASN A 93 -5.92 -17.87 20.54
CA ASN A 93 -4.87 -17.03 21.12
C ASN A 93 -3.60 -17.02 20.26
N GLN A 94 -3.19 -18.19 19.76
CA GLN A 94 -2.04 -18.30 18.85
C GLN A 94 -2.27 -17.50 17.56
N ASN A 95 -3.45 -17.61 16.95
CA ASN A 95 -3.82 -16.87 15.74
C ASN A 95 -3.85 -15.35 15.99
N VAL A 96 -4.42 -14.89 17.10
CA VAL A 96 -4.39 -13.48 17.49
C VAL A 96 -2.95 -12.97 17.62
N ASN A 97 -2.05 -13.75 18.21
CA ASN A 97 -0.64 -13.36 18.32
C ASN A 97 0.05 -13.28 16.95
N ILE A 98 -0.20 -14.24 16.06
CA ILE A 98 0.34 -14.23 14.69
C ILE A 98 -0.10 -12.97 13.94
N PHE A 99 -1.39 -12.60 14.04
CA PHE A 99 -1.90 -11.38 13.41
C PHE A 99 -1.29 -10.12 14.02
N LYS A 100 -1.15 -10.05 15.34
CA LYS A 100 -0.51 -8.91 16.03
C LYS A 100 0.95 -8.72 15.65
N GLU A 101 1.73 -9.79 15.59
CA GLU A 101 3.14 -9.71 15.17
C GLU A 101 3.26 -9.29 13.70
N ARG A 102 2.35 -9.76 12.83
CA ARG A 102 2.30 -9.29 11.44
C ARG A 102 1.96 -7.80 11.35
N ILE A 103 0.97 -7.31 12.11
CA ILE A 103 0.63 -5.87 12.18
C ILE A 103 1.86 -5.06 12.60
N LYS A 104 2.51 -5.45 13.70
CA LYS A 104 3.70 -4.78 14.21
C LYS A 104 4.83 -4.73 13.18
N TYR A 105 5.05 -5.83 12.45
CA TYR A 105 6.03 -5.87 11.36
C TYR A 105 5.68 -4.87 10.25
N LEU A 106 4.42 -4.84 9.79
CA LEU A 106 3.97 -3.92 8.75
C LEU A 106 4.10 -2.45 9.19
N ASP A 107 3.80 -2.14 10.45
CA ASP A 107 3.97 -0.79 11.00
C ASP A 107 5.44 -0.36 11.03
N LEU A 108 6.36 -1.27 11.36
CA LEU A 108 7.80 -1.00 11.30
C LEU A 108 8.26 -0.77 9.85
N GLN A 109 7.78 -1.57 8.89
CA GLN A 109 8.11 -1.38 7.48
C GLN A 109 7.60 -0.03 6.97
N ARG A 110 6.38 0.38 7.32
CA ARG A 110 5.84 1.71 6.95
C ARG A 110 6.67 2.85 7.54
N LYS A 111 7.05 2.76 8.82
CA LYS A 111 7.91 3.76 9.47
C LYS A 111 9.25 3.89 8.75
N GLU A 112 9.87 2.77 8.40
CA GLU A 112 11.14 2.76 7.69
C GLU A 112 11.00 3.33 6.28
N LEU A 113 9.94 2.98 5.55
CA LEU A 113 9.63 3.57 4.24
C LEU A 113 9.54 5.09 4.33
N ILE A 114 8.73 5.63 5.25
CA ILE A 114 8.58 7.08 5.41
C ILE A 114 9.91 7.75 5.78
N ASN A 115 10.72 7.12 6.65
CA ASN A 115 12.05 7.62 6.98
C ASN A 115 12.97 7.70 5.75
N GLN A 116 12.95 6.69 4.90
CA GLN A 116 13.75 6.69 3.67
C GLN A 116 13.26 7.72 2.65
N ILE A 117 11.96 7.93 2.51
CA ILE A 117 11.42 9.01 1.66
C ILE A 117 11.82 10.38 2.21
N LYS A 118 11.81 10.58 3.54
CA LYS A 118 12.32 11.81 4.18
C LYS A 118 13.80 12.02 3.90
N ASN A 119 14.60 10.95 3.96
CA ASN A 119 16.02 11.02 3.64
C ASN A 119 16.25 11.33 2.16
N PHE A 120 15.51 10.67 1.26
CA PHE A 120 15.50 10.99 -0.17
C PHE A 120 15.17 12.47 -0.40
N LYS A 121 14.08 12.97 0.20
CA LYS A 121 13.69 14.38 0.15
C LYS A 121 14.82 15.31 0.56
N LYS A 122 15.48 15.05 1.70
CA LYS A 122 16.62 15.84 2.18
C LYS A 122 17.73 15.95 1.14
N TYR A 123 18.13 14.83 0.54
CA TYR A 123 19.25 14.80 -0.41
C TYR A 123 18.89 15.29 -1.81
N VAL A 124 17.63 15.13 -2.24
CA VAL A 124 17.12 15.87 -3.39
C VAL A 124 17.23 17.34 -3.10
N LEU A 125 16.66 17.87 -2.02
CA LEU A 125 16.72 19.30 -1.71
C LEU A 125 18.16 19.84 -1.58
N ALA A 126 19.12 19.03 -1.15
CA ALA A 126 20.55 19.39 -1.08
C ALA A 126 21.33 19.32 -2.41
N ASN A 127 20.72 18.88 -3.52
CA ASN A 127 21.44 18.62 -4.80
C ASN A 127 22.56 17.56 -4.70
N ASP A 128 22.45 16.60 -3.78
CA ASP A 128 23.50 15.58 -3.58
C ASP A 128 23.29 14.38 -4.52
N SER A 129 23.64 14.55 -5.79
CA SER A 129 23.49 13.52 -6.82
C SER A 129 24.27 12.23 -6.52
N ILE A 130 25.43 12.34 -5.85
CA ILE A 130 26.30 11.22 -5.52
C ILE A 130 25.61 10.33 -4.47
N TYR A 131 25.09 10.93 -3.40
CA TYR A 131 24.38 10.19 -2.36
C TYR A 131 23.10 9.56 -2.93
N LEU A 132 22.32 10.33 -3.70
CA LEU A 132 21.08 9.84 -4.30
C LEU A 132 21.29 8.62 -5.19
N ARG A 133 22.31 8.66 -6.04
CA ARG A 133 22.70 7.52 -6.89
C ARG A 133 23.16 6.32 -6.07
N LYS A 134 23.93 6.54 -5.01
CA LYS A 134 24.49 5.46 -4.18
C LYS A 134 23.42 4.77 -3.32
N GLN A 135 22.52 5.54 -2.71
CA GLN A 135 21.56 5.01 -1.74
C GLN A 135 20.24 4.57 -2.36
N PHE A 136 19.74 5.33 -3.34
CA PHE A 136 18.42 5.11 -3.93
C PHE A 136 18.47 4.64 -5.37
N GLU A 137 19.67 4.43 -5.95
CA GLU A 137 19.84 4.12 -7.37
C GLU A 137 19.22 5.19 -8.29
N PHE A 138 19.06 6.41 -7.78
CA PHE A 138 18.36 7.50 -8.46
C PHE A 138 19.14 8.01 -9.67
N LYS A 139 18.48 8.03 -10.83
CA LYS A 139 19.03 8.47 -12.13
C LYS A 139 17.98 9.34 -12.82
N THR A 140 18.38 10.52 -13.28
CA THR A 140 17.53 11.37 -14.15
C THR A 140 17.93 11.15 -15.61
N LYS A 141 17.10 11.60 -16.54
CA LYS A 141 17.49 11.67 -17.96
C LYS A 141 18.43 12.85 -18.19
N ASP A 142 18.91 13.00 -19.43
CA ASP A 142 19.91 13.99 -19.84
C ASP A 142 19.54 15.46 -19.53
N ASN A 143 18.26 15.74 -19.23
CA ASN A 143 17.79 17.05 -18.77
C ASN A 143 17.68 17.12 -17.22
N TYR A 144 18.81 16.85 -16.55
CA TYR A 144 18.94 16.77 -15.08
C TYR A 144 18.33 17.99 -14.37
N ASP A 145 18.52 19.21 -14.91
CA ASP A 145 18.15 20.44 -14.19
C ASP A 145 16.63 20.67 -14.13
N LYS A 146 15.90 20.40 -15.22
CA LYS A 146 14.44 20.58 -15.26
C LYS A 146 13.73 19.52 -14.40
N GLU A 147 14.05 18.25 -14.61
CA GLU A 147 13.43 17.13 -13.88
C GLU A 147 13.66 17.24 -12.36
N ASN A 148 14.83 17.73 -11.94
CA ASN A 148 15.08 17.98 -10.52
C ASN A 148 14.30 19.18 -9.99
N LYS A 149 14.03 20.22 -10.79
CA LYS A 149 13.20 21.36 -10.36
C LYS A 149 11.77 20.91 -10.06
N ASP A 150 11.20 20.08 -10.94
CA ASP A 150 9.83 19.58 -10.81
C ASP A 150 9.71 18.63 -9.62
N LEU A 151 10.67 17.71 -9.45
CA LEU A 151 10.74 16.83 -8.28
C LEU A 151 10.87 17.61 -6.96
N ARG A 152 11.72 18.65 -6.93
CA ARG A 152 11.82 19.55 -5.76
C ARG A 152 10.49 20.22 -5.45
N SER A 153 9.74 20.64 -6.48
CA SER A 153 8.41 21.22 -6.29
C SER A 153 7.50 20.26 -5.56
N VAL A 154 7.40 19.00 -6.03
CA VAL A 154 6.61 17.95 -5.38
C VAL A 154 7.05 17.74 -3.94
N LEU A 155 8.34 17.50 -3.73
CA LEU A 155 8.89 17.21 -2.40
C LEU A 155 8.71 18.37 -1.41
N ASN A 156 8.74 19.62 -1.86
CA ASN A 156 8.50 20.78 -1.00
C ASN A 156 7.02 20.92 -0.59
N LYS A 157 6.07 20.45 -1.42
CA LYS A 157 4.63 20.55 -1.14
C LYS A 157 4.08 19.39 -0.32
N ILE A 158 4.65 18.19 -0.42
CA ILE A 158 4.17 17.03 0.33
C ILE A 158 4.59 17.06 1.82
N ASN A 159 3.63 16.76 2.69
CA ASN A 159 3.86 16.50 4.11
C ASN A 159 3.92 14.99 4.36
N LEU A 160 5.14 14.48 4.57
CA LEU A 160 5.38 13.04 4.77
C LEU A 160 4.91 12.52 6.14
N ASP A 161 4.64 13.43 7.10
CA ASP A 161 4.09 13.08 8.41
C ASP A 161 2.56 12.94 8.40
N ASP A 162 1.90 13.36 7.32
CA ASP A 162 0.44 13.41 7.20
C ASP A 162 -0.11 12.47 6.11
N ILE A 163 0.69 11.47 5.73
CA ILE A 163 0.26 10.42 4.81
C ILE A 163 -0.77 9.54 5.52
N HIS A 164 -1.99 9.53 4.99
CA HIS A 164 -3.07 8.71 5.50
C HIS A 164 -3.11 7.37 4.76
N TRP A 165 -3.43 6.31 5.51
CA TRP A 165 -3.42 4.94 5.02
C TRP A 165 -4.84 4.36 5.00
N TYR A 166 -5.15 3.64 3.92
CA TYR A 166 -6.30 2.76 3.82
C TYR A 166 -5.82 1.42 3.27
N LYS A 167 -5.83 0.38 4.11
CA LYS A 167 -5.22 -0.90 3.79
C LYS A 167 -3.75 -0.72 3.35
N ASN A 168 -3.39 -1.23 2.17
CA ASN A 168 -2.05 -1.13 1.60
C ASN A 168 -1.86 0.14 0.75
N LYS A 169 -2.77 1.12 0.84
CA LYS A 169 -2.71 2.37 0.07
C LYS A 169 -2.39 3.55 0.99
N GLY A 170 -1.40 4.35 0.63
CA GLY A 170 -1.06 5.60 1.30
C GLY A 170 -1.24 6.78 0.34
N LEU A 171 -1.70 7.92 0.84
CA LEU A 171 -1.87 9.13 0.03
C LEU A 171 -1.57 10.40 0.84
N TYR A 172 -0.83 11.32 0.23
CA TYR A 172 -0.87 12.74 0.55
C TYR A 172 -0.88 13.54 -0.75
N LYS A 173 -1.72 14.58 -0.83
CA LYS A 173 -1.92 15.35 -2.05
C LYS A 173 -2.20 16.81 -1.75
N VAL A 174 -1.59 17.69 -2.54
CA VAL A 174 -1.87 19.13 -2.58
C VAL A 174 -2.32 19.49 -3.99
N LEU A 175 -3.48 20.15 -4.10
CA LEU A 175 -3.94 20.78 -5.33
C LEU A 175 -3.72 22.29 -5.21
N ILE A 176 -3.12 22.89 -6.23
CA ILE A 176 -2.87 24.33 -6.30
C ILE A 176 -3.52 24.85 -7.56
N ASP A 177 -4.52 25.71 -7.40
CA ASP A 177 -5.02 26.54 -8.48
C ASP A 177 -4.21 27.85 -8.51
N ASN A 178 -3.54 28.14 -9.62
CA ASN A 178 -2.76 29.38 -9.80
C ASN A 178 -3.49 30.44 -10.63
N GLY A 179 -4.80 30.30 -10.84
CA GLY A 179 -5.61 31.17 -11.70
C GLY A 179 -5.56 30.80 -13.19
N PHE A 180 -4.75 29.81 -13.55
CA PHE A 180 -4.66 29.30 -14.92
C PHE A 180 -4.90 27.79 -14.99
N VAL A 181 -4.25 27.02 -14.11
CA VAL A 181 -4.28 25.55 -14.10
C VAL A 181 -4.30 25.03 -12.67
N ILE A 182 -5.01 23.92 -12.46
CA ILE A 182 -4.98 23.15 -11.22
C ILE A 182 -3.84 22.13 -11.29
N ILE A 183 -2.87 22.29 -10.39
CA ILE A 183 -1.64 21.49 -10.32
C ILE A 183 -1.71 20.57 -9.11
N GLU A 184 -1.60 19.27 -9.34
CA GLU A 184 -1.43 18.24 -8.31
C GLU A 184 0.05 18.03 -7.99
N HIS A 185 0.37 18.06 -6.70
CA HIS A 185 1.62 17.53 -6.14
C HIS A 185 1.23 16.42 -5.15
N SER A 186 1.65 15.18 -5.40
CA SER A 186 1.23 14.08 -4.53
C SER A 186 2.30 13.01 -4.33
N ILE A 187 2.11 12.25 -3.26
CA ILE A 187 2.75 10.96 -3.03
C ILE A 187 1.66 9.91 -2.90
N ARG A 188 1.78 8.85 -3.69
CA ARG A 188 0.90 7.68 -3.67
C ARG A 188 1.72 6.46 -3.32
N ILE A 189 1.18 5.61 -2.45
CA ILE A 189 1.83 4.38 -2.03
C ILE A 189 0.85 3.24 -2.27
N HIS A 190 1.29 2.19 -2.97
CA HIS A 190 0.51 1.02 -3.31
C HIS A 190 1.32 -0.24 -2.98
N GLY A 191 1.12 -0.78 -1.78
CA GLY A 191 1.95 -1.87 -1.27
C GLY A 191 3.40 -1.41 -1.15
N ASN A 192 4.27 -1.99 -1.97
CA ASN A 192 5.69 -1.66 -2.03
C ASN A 192 6.03 -0.58 -3.05
N ASN A 193 5.08 -0.14 -3.88
CA ASN A 193 5.33 0.87 -4.91
C ASN A 193 5.02 2.26 -4.36
N ILE A 194 5.84 3.24 -4.72
CA ILE A 194 5.72 4.63 -4.29
C ILE A 194 5.88 5.52 -5.50
N ASP A 195 4.91 6.38 -5.71
CA ASP A 195 4.86 7.30 -6.84
C ASP A 195 4.82 8.73 -6.30
N LEU A 196 5.83 9.53 -6.65
CA LEU A 196 5.79 10.99 -6.48
C LEU A 196 5.27 11.58 -7.78
N GLN A 197 4.25 12.43 -7.73
CA GLN A 197 3.59 12.93 -8.94
C GLN A 197 3.51 14.45 -8.96
N LEU A 198 3.70 14.99 -10.17
CA LEU A 198 3.35 16.34 -10.57
C LEU A 198 2.39 16.22 -11.76
N ASN A 199 1.18 16.75 -11.65
CA ASN A 199 0.20 16.66 -12.74
C ASN A 199 -0.55 17.99 -12.91
N GLN A 200 -0.67 18.47 -14.15
CA GLN A 200 -1.58 19.56 -14.51
C GLN A 200 -2.94 18.98 -14.90
N MET A 201 -3.86 18.95 -13.93
CA MET A 201 -5.10 18.18 -14.04
C MET A 201 -6.19 18.82 -14.90
N SER A 202 -6.36 20.14 -14.78
CA SER A 202 -7.46 20.87 -15.43
C SER A 202 -7.20 22.37 -15.43
N HIS A 203 -8.01 23.14 -16.16
CA HIS A 203 -8.02 24.59 -16.05
C HIS A 203 -8.46 25.04 -14.64
N SER A 204 -8.14 26.30 -14.33
CA SER A 204 -8.55 26.98 -13.09
C SER A 204 -10.06 27.10 -12.94
N GLU A 205 -10.54 27.22 -11.70
CA GLU A 205 -11.95 27.47 -11.39
C GLU A 205 -12.48 28.80 -11.95
N ILE A 206 -11.60 29.78 -12.21
CA ILE A 206 -11.98 31.10 -12.75
C ILE A 206 -12.07 31.13 -14.28
N ILE A 207 -11.77 30.01 -14.96
CA ILE A 207 -11.85 29.89 -16.41
C ILE A 207 -13.22 29.31 -16.79
N GLU A 208 -14.06 30.13 -17.43
CA GLU A 208 -15.40 29.75 -17.91
C GLU A 208 -15.31 29.11 -19.32
N GLY A 209 -14.87 27.86 -19.38
CA GLY A 209 -14.78 27.10 -20.62
C GLY A 209 -13.54 27.41 -21.47
N PHE A 210 -13.46 26.81 -22.65
CA PHE A 210 -12.36 27.00 -23.58
C PHE A 210 -12.70 28.14 -24.55
N ASP A 211 -12.25 29.36 -24.25
CA ASP A 211 -12.43 30.51 -25.12
C ASP A 211 -11.09 31.16 -25.52
N ALA A 212 -11.18 32.18 -26.38
CA ALA A 212 -10.03 32.89 -26.94
C ALA A 212 -9.26 33.74 -25.91
N TYR A 213 -9.75 33.85 -24.67
CA TYR A 213 -9.10 34.61 -23.60
C TYR A 213 -8.21 33.72 -22.73
N THR A 214 -8.17 32.41 -22.99
CA THR A 214 -7.28 31.47 -22.29
C THR A 214 -6.15 31.02 -23.22
N ASP A 215 -4.90 31.16 -22.76
CA ASP A 215 -3.75 30.51 -23.40
C ASP A 215 -3.68 29.00 -23.08
N TYR A 216 -4.69 28.48 -22.37
CA TYR A 216 -4.76 27.09 -21.94
C TYR A 216 -5.11 26.21 -23.13
N ARG A 217 -4.13 25.44 -23.62
CA ARG A 217 -4.33 24.45 -24.68
C ARG A 217 -4.59 23.10 -24.02
N SER A 218 -5.81 22.57 -24.18
CA SER A 218 -6.32 21.32 -23.60
C SER A 218 -5.50 20.04 -23.86
N GLU A 219 -4.45 20.08 -24.68
CA GLU A 219 -3.93 18.87 -25.33
C GLU A 219 -2.60 18.33 -24.79
N ILE A 220 -2.08 18.83 -23.67
CA ILE A 220 -0.92 18.19 -23.03
C ILE A 220 -1.13 18.19 -21.51
N GLU A 221 -1.68 17.09 -20.99
CA GLU A 221 -1.65 16.78 -19.56
C GLU A 221 -0.18 16.62 -19.14
N TYR A 222 0.47 17.73 -18.78
CA TYR A 222 1.83 17.69 -18.27
C TYR A 222 1.83 16.89 -16.97
N MET A 223 2.34 15.67 -17.06
CA MET A 223 2.40 14.73 -15.97
C MET A 223 3.82 14.18 -15.88
N LEU A 224 4.40 14.26 -14.68
CA LEU A 224 5.63 13.59 -14.30
C LEU A 224 5.38 12.71 -13.08
N GLU A 225 5.88 11.50 -13.14
CA GLU A 225 5.82 10.52 -12.06
C GLU A 225 7.20 9.92 -11.82
N TRP A 226 7.72 10.06 -10.59
CA TRP A 226 8.93 9.36 -10.14
C TRP A 226 8.53 8.14 -9.34
N GLN A 227 8.84 6.98 -9.90
CA GLN A 227 8.47 5.68 -9.36
C GLN A 227 9.59 5.09 -8.51
N PHE A 228 9.22 4.54 -7.37
CA PHE A 228 10.10 3.86 -6.44
C PHE A 228 9.49 2.53 -5.98
N GLU A 229 10.34 1.60 -5.60
CA GLU A 229 9.96 0.36 -4.92
C GLU A 229 10.64 0.30 -3.54
N PHE A 230 9.89 -0.11 -2.53
CA PHE A 230 10.39 -0.43 -1.21
C PHE A 230 10.42 -1.93 -1.00
N SER A 231 11.61 -2.52 -1.04
CA SER A 231 11.78 -3.96 -0.86
C SER A 231 13.03 -4.24 -0.04
N ASN A 232 12.93 -5.26 0.83
CA ASN A 232 14.02 -5.68 1.72
C ASN A 232 14.60 -4.52 2.55
N GLY A 233 13.72 -3.65 3.06
CA GLY A 233 14.11 -2.49 3.87
C GLY A 233 14.87 -1.41 3.09
N ARG A 234 14.74 -1.34 1.76
CA ARG A 234 15.40 -0.32 0.93
C ARG A 234 14.43 0.28 -0.07
N LEU A 235 14.41 1.61 -0.13
CA LEU A 235 13.75 2.40 -1.15
C LEU A 235 14.68 2.52 -2.36
N LYS A 236 14.17 2.13 -3.53
CA LYS A 236 14.89 2.14 -4.79
C LYS A 236 14.11 2.90 -5.83
N PHE A 237 14.80 3.77 -6.55
CA PHE A 237 14.26 4.42 -7.72
C PHE A 237 14.13 3.43 -8.88
N ILE A 238 13.00 3.51 -9.59
CA ILE A 238 12.68 2.63 -10.71
C ILE A 238 12.79 3.39 -12.03
N ASN A 239 11.98 4.44 -12.22
CA ASN A 239 11.96 5.23 -13.46
C ASN A 239 11.23 6.58 -13.26
N ILE A 240 11.31 7.45 -14.27
CA ILE A 240 10.45 8.61 -14.45
C ILE A 240 9.52 8.34 -15.64
N ILE A 241 8.21 8.46 -15.43
CA ILE A 241 7.19 8.43 -16.48
C ILE A 241 6.67 9.85 -16.70
N GLY A 242 6.41 10.23 -17.95
CA GLY A 242 5.73 11.49 -18.22
C GLY A 242 5.50 11.78 -19.69
N ALA A 243 4.55 12.67 -19.95
CA ALA A 243 4.29 13.29 -21.24
C ALA A 243 4.71 14.77 -21.15
N ASN A 244 5.53 15.21 -22.12
CA ASN A 244 5.94 16.61 -22.29
C ASN A 244 5.23 17.21 -23.50
#